data_AF-A0A955WWG4-F1
#
_entry.id   AF-A0A955WWG4-F1
#
_cell.length_a   1.000
_cell.length_b   1.000
_cell.length_c   1.000
_cell.angle_alpha   90.00
_cell.angle_beta   90.00
_cell.angle_gamma   90.00
#
_symmetry.space_group_name_H-M   'P 1'
#
loop_
_entity.id
_entity.type
_entity.pdbx_description
1 polymer ?
#
loop_
_entity_poly.entity_id
_entity_poly.type
_entity_poly.pdbx_seq_one_letter_code
_entity_poly.pdbx_strand_id
1 'polypeptide(L)'
;MSDRELLLVALGPVQDFIATARRCQDLWFGSQLLSELSRVAAETVRSKGGVPVEDTLIFPPNVDQRDMAVANKILARVPIGQGRAIAEATQKAVQGHLMERAEAIFDEEIPSRAEGPRGFDREAALSHLKDLIEFFWVAVPEGGSYPTARAQAEGLLARRKLSRDWPQAAFNDTGWVKSSLDGARPSVIHEDAYDDKSPNRLTPDELYEWFKIKGKERLCGVALLKRLGFLEEEGGQDQDGEAERPVFHSTSHVAALPVLTRLASGPQGVLGDYIQALRQGAHINVNRLRIRDVGLA
;
A
#
# COMPACT_ATOMS: atom_id res chain seq x y z
N MET A 1 -41.60 12.15 7.11
CA MET A 1 -40.22 12.55 6.72
C MET A 1 -39.40 11.27 6.69
N SER A 2 -38.42 11.12 5.81
CA SER A 2 -37.58 9.92 5.84
C SER A 2 -36.80 9.89 7.17
N ASP A 3 -36.90 8.78 7.90
CA ASP A 3 -36.11 8.52 9.14
C ASP A 3 -34.67 8.08 8.82
N ARG A 4 -34.21 8.35 7.59
CA ARG A 4 -32.90 7.96 7.06
C ARG A 4 -32.09 9.17 6.62
N GLU A 5 -30.78 9.03 6.71
CA GLU A 5 -29.79 9.95 6.17
C GLU A 5 -28.78 9.21 5.29
N LEU A 6 -28.21 9.92 4.32
CA LEU A 6 -27.12 9.44 3.48
C LEU A 6 -25.80 9.72 4.18
N LEU A 7 -25.11 8.67 4.59
CA LEU A 7 -23.73 8.71 5.05
C LEU A 7 -22.81 8.50 3.86
N LEU A 8 -21.93 9.45 3.62
CA LEU A 8 -20.89 9.36 2.60
C LEU A 8 -19.53 9.43 3.27
N VAL A 9 -18.75 8.35 3.17
CA VAL A 9 -17.37 8.25 3.66
C VAL A 9 -16.42 8.20 2.48
N ALA A 10 -15.25 8.82 2.61
CA ALA A 10 -14.17 8.72 1.65
C ALA A 10 -12.82 8.57 2.33
N LEU A 11 -12.04 7.62 1.84
CA LEU A 11 -10.66 7.36 2.24
C LEU A 11 -9.70 7.99 1.21
N GLY A 12 -8.62 8.59 1.69
CA GLY A 12 -7.55 9.16 0.87
C GLY A 12 -6.24 9.27 1.65
N PRO A 13 -5.15 9.78 1.06
CA PRO A 13 -4.94 10.07 -0.36
C PRO A 13 -4.63 8.78 -1.15
N VAL A 14 -5.43 8.44 -2.16
CA VAL A 14 -5.24 7.21 -2.94
C VAL A 14 -4.10 7.36 -3.95
N GLN A 15 -4.10 8.44 -4.74
CA GLN A 15 -3.15 8.62 -5.83
C GLN A 15 -1.73 8.87 -5.33
N ASP A 16 -1.55 9.77 -4.37
CA ASP A 16 -0.22 10.07 -3.81
C ASP A 16 0.37 8.85 -3.09
N PHE A 17 -0.47 8.04 -2.45
CA PHE A 17 -0.04 6.78 -1.87
C PHE A 17 0.44 5.80 -2.94
N ILE A 18 -0.33 5.57 -4.00
CA ILE A 18 0.05 4.64 -5.07
C ILE A 18 1.29 5.15 -5.83
N ALA A 19 1.39 6.46 -6.10
CA ALA A 19 2.44 7.07 -6.92
C ALA A 19 3.84 7.02 -6.29
N THR A 20 3.94 6.87 -4.96
CA THR A 20 5.23 6.79 -4.24
C THR A 20 5.90 5.41 -4.35
N ALA A 21 5.25 4.44 -4.99
CA ALA A 21 5.82 3.12 -5.25
C ALA A 21 6.97 3.16 -6.27
N ARG A 22 8.09 2.51 -5.95
CA ARG A 22 9.25 2.38 -6.85
C ARG A 22 9.38 0.99 -7.47
N ARG A 23 8.77 -0.02 -6.86
CA ARG A 23 8.75 -1.41 -7.33
C ARG A 23 7.31 -1.85 -7.60
N CYS A 24 7.13 -2.85 -8.47
CA CYS A 24 5.81 -3.44 -8.73
C CYS A 24 5.19 -4.03 -7.47
N GLN A 25 6.01 -4.60 -6.57
CA GLN A 25 5.57 -5.03 -5.25
C GLN A 25 5.00 -3.88 -4.43
N ASP A 26 5.75 -2.78 -4.27
CA ASP A 26 5.30 -1.60 -3.50
C ASP A 26 3.95 -1.07 -4.03
N LEU A 27 3.80 -1.10 -5.36
CA LEU A 27 2.58 -0.67 -6.06
C LEU A 27 1.41 -1.61 -5.78
N TRP A 28 1.62 -2.91 -5.99
CA TRP A 28 0.60 -3.94 -5.79
C TRP A 28 0.14 -3.96 -4.33
N PHE A 29 1.07 -4.02 -3.37
CA PHE A 29 0.72 -4.07 -1.95
C PHE A 29 0.02 -2.79 -1.51
N GLY A 30 0.48 -1.62 -1.99
CA GLY A 30 -0.21 -0.36 -1.74
C GLY A 30 -1.66 -0.38 -2.22
N SER A 31 -1.94 -0.93 -3.41
CA SER A 31 -3.30 -1.07 -3.93
C SER A 31 -4.15 -2.05 -3.11
N GLN A 32 -3.55 -3.17 -2.69
CA GLN A 32 -4.23 -4.18 -1.87
C GLN A 32 -4.61 -3.62 -0.49
N LEU A 33 -3.65 -2.99 0.20
CA LEU A 33 -3.89 -2.37 1.50
C LEU A 33 -5.02 -1.34 1.45
N LEU A 34 -5.06 -0.47 0.42
CA LEU A 34 -6.15 0.50 0.28
C LEU A 34 -7.52 -0.16 0.03
N SER A 35 -7.55 -1.24 -0.75
CA SER A 35 -8.78 -2.01 -1.01
C SER A 35 -9.27 -2.70 0.27
N GLU A 36 -8.34 -3.27 1.04
CA GLU A 36 -8.60 -3.88 2.34
C GLU A 36 -9.18 -2.87 3.34
N LEU A 37 -8.55 -1.70 3.50
CA LEU A 37 -9.04 -0.65 4.40
C LEU A 37 -10.41 -0.12 3.96
N SER A 38 -10.65 0.00 2.66
CA SER A 38 -11.96 0.42 2.13
C SER A 38 -13.04 -0.63 2.41
N ARG A 39 -12.70 -1.92 2.38
CA ARG A 39 -13.59 -3.01 2.78
C ARG A 39 -13.90 -2.98 4.27
N VAL A 40 -12.89 -2.85 5.14
CA VAL A 40 -13.08 -2.69 6.60
C VAL A 40 -14.04 -1.53 6.89
N ALA A 41 -13.87 -0.42 6.18
CA ALA A 41 -14.76 0.73 6.31
C ALA A 41 -16.21 0.38 5.90
N ALA A 42 -16.40 -0.26 4.75
CA ALA A 42 -17.72 -0.62 4.25
C ALA A 42 -18.43 -1.66 5.15
N GLU A 43 -17.70 -2.67 5.64
CA GLU A 43 -18.20 -3.67 6.58
C GLU A 43 -18.57 -3.06 7.94
N THR A 44 -17.79 -2.09 8.42
CA THR A 44 -18.11 -1.39 9.66
C THR A 44 -19.37 -0.55 9.51
N VAL A 45 -19.53 0.16 8.38
CA VAL A 45 -20.76 0.90 8.08
C VAL A 45 -21.96 -0.04 7.96
N ARG A 46 -21.79 -1.18 7.28
CA ARG A 46 -22.83 -2.22 7.12
C ARG A 46 -23.29 -2.77 8.46
N SER A 47 -22.36 -3.18 9.32
CA SER A 47 -22.66 -3.79 10.61
C SER A 47 -23.27 -2.81 11.62
N LYS A 48 -22.87 -1.54 11.58
CA LYS A 48 -23.40 -0.49 12.49
C LYS A 48 -24.59 0.28 11.93
N GLY A 49 -24.91 0.09 10.65
CA GLY A 49 -25.95 0.82 9.94
C GLY A 49 -27.37 0.58 10.46
N GLY A 50 -27.63 -0.50 11.21
CA GLY A 50 -28.91 -0.71 11.91
C GLY A 50 -30.14 -0.87 11.00
N VAL A 51 -29.95 -0.94 9.68
CA VAL A 51 -30.96 -1.21 8.64
C VAL A 51 -30.67 -2.61 8.09
N PRO A 52 -31.64 -3.33 7.48
CA PRO A 52 -31.33 -4.56 6.76
C PRO A 52 -30.10 -4.41 5.85
N VAL A 53 -29.29 -5.45 5.79
CA VAL A 53 -27.94 -5.42 5.22
C VAL A 53 -27.98 -4.99 3.75
N GLU A 54 -28.97 -5.48 3.02
CA GLU A 54 -29.28 -5.19 1.62
C GLU A 54 -29.66 -3.73 1.34
N ASP A 55 -30.06 -2.97 2.37
CA ASP A 55 -30.56 -1.60 2.25
C ASP A 55 -29.57 -0.55 2.78
N THR A 56 -28.52 -1.01 3.48
CA THR A 56 -27.55 -0.13 4.14
C THR A 56 -26.54 0.43 3.16
N LEU A 57 -25.83 -0.42 2.40
CA LEU A 57 -24.81 0.00 1.46
C LEU A 57 -25.40 0.25 0.07
N ILE A 58 -25.27 1.48 -0.43
CA ILE A 58 -25.61 1.80 -1.82
C ILE A 58 -24.39 1.60 -2.71
N PHE A 59 -23.19 1.95 -2.21
CA PHE A 59 -21.94 1.78 -2.93
C PHE A 59 -20.77 1.62 -1.97
N PRO A 60 -19.90 0.60 -2.12
CA PRO A 60 -20.11 -0.58 -2.99
C PRO A 60 -21.32 -1.42 -2.50
N PRO A 61 -22.10 -2.06 -3.39
CA PRO A 61 -23.27 -2.84 -3.01
C PRO A 61 -22.93 -4.23 -2.44
N ASN A 62 -21.73 -4.75 -2.73
CA ASN A 62 -21.25 -6.02 -2.21
C ASN A 62 -19.81 -5.83 -1.71
N VAL A 63 -19.57 -6.26 -0.47
CA VAL A 63 -18.26 -6.20 0.20
C VAL A 63 -17.66 -7.58 0.43
N ASP A 64 -18.42 -8.65 0.18
CA ASP A 64 -18.03 -10.03 0.45
C ASP A 64 -17.18 -10.62 -0.71
N GLN A 65 -17.08 -9.94 -1.85
CA GLN A 65 -16.19 -10.30 -2.95
C GLN A 65 -14.80 -9.69 -2.76
N ARG A 66 -13.83 -10.51 -2.34
CA ARG A 66 -12.45 -10.10 -2.07
C ARG A 66 -11.69 -9.57 -3.31
N ASP A 67 -12.07 -10.02 -4.50
CA ASP A 67 -11.37 -9.69 -5.76
C ASP A 67 -11.76 -8.32 -6.36
N MET A 68 -12.76 -7.64 -5.79
CA MET A 68 -13.17 -6.33 -6.29
C MET A 68 -12.30 -5.24 -5.65
N ALA A 69 -11.64 -4.44 -6.49
CA ALA A 69 -11.02 -3.19 -6.05
C ALA A 69 -12.09 -2.31 -5.37
N VAL A 70 -12.09 -2.30 -4.04
CA VAL A 70 -13.10 -1.58 -3.28
C VAL A 70 -12.83 -0.09 -3.45
N ALA A 71 -13.81 0.60 -4.01
CA ALA A 71 -13.71 2.03 -4.21
C ALA A 71 -13.48 2.74 -2.87
N ASN A 72 -12.63 3.75 -2.88
CA ASN A 72 -12.27 4.56 -1.71
C ASN A 72 -13.39 5.48 -1.20
N LYS A 73 -14.63 5.15 -1.53
CA LYS A 73 -15.83 5.94 -1.25
C LYS A 73 -16.98 5.00 -0.95
N ILE A 74 -17.61 5.23 0.20
CA ILE A 74 -18.71 4.42 0.71
C ILE A 74 -19.93 5.31 0.84
N LEU A 75 -21.01 4.95 0.17
CA LEU A 75 -22.31 5.58 0.30
C LEU A 75 -23.27 4.60 0.95
N ALA A 76 -23.89 5.03 2.05
CA ALA A 76 -24.84 4.24 2.80
C ALA A 76 -26.07 5.04 3.20
N ARG A 77 -27.20 4.33 3.40
CA ARG A 77 -28.36 4.82 4.13
C ARG A 77 -28.25 4.35 5.57
N VAL A 78 -28.35 5.28 6.50
CA VAL A 78 -28.31 5.00 7.94
C VAL A 78 -29.47 5.72 8.64
N PRO A 79 -29.86 5.30 9.86
CA PRO A 79 -30.88 5.99 10.64
C PRO A 79 -30.48 7.43 10.90
N ILE A 80 -31.45 8.33 10.86
CA ILE A 80 -31.23 9.76 11.08
C ILE A 80 -30.54 10.00 12.44
N GLY A 81 -29.49 10.84 12.43
CA GLY A 81 -28.71 11.17 13.62
C GLY A 81 -27.65 10.15 14.04
N GLN A 82 -27.53 9.00 13.36
CA GLN A 82 -26.51 7.99 13.68
C GLN A 82 -25.24 8.09 12.83
N GLY A 83 -25.26 8.81 11.70
CA GLY A 83 -24.17 8.85 10.74
C GLY A 83 -22.84 9.29 11.34
N ARG A 84 -22.85 10.23 12.29
CA ARG A 84 -21.64 10.63 13.03
C ARG A 84 -21.03 9.48 13.82
N ALA A 85 -21.82 8.81 14.66
CA ALA A 85 -21.34 7.73 15.50
C ALA A 85 -20.82 6.55 14.66
N ILE A 86 -21.51 6.24 13.55
CA ILE A 86 -21.09 5.22 12.59
C ILE A 86 -19.77 5.64 11.91
N ALA A 87 -19.64 6.88 11.46
CA ALA A 87 -18.43 7.37 10.81
C ALA A 87 -17.22 7.38 11.75
N GLU A 88 -17.37 7.86 12.99
CA GLU A 88 -16.30 7.85 14.00
C GLU A 88 -15.88 6.42 14.35
N ALA A 89 -16.83 5.49 14.48
CA ALA A 89 -16.52 4.08 14.70
C ALA A 89 -15.82 3.44 13.49
N THR A 90 -16.21 3.83 12.27
CA THR A 90 -15.59 3.39 11.02
C THR A 90 -14.15 3.89 10.91
N GLN A 91 -13.91 5.17 11.22
CA GLN A 91 -12.55 5.74 11.24
C GLN A 91 -11.66 4.97 12.22
N LYS A 92 -12.15 4.68 13.42
CA LYS A 92 -11.42 3.91 14.43
C LYS A 92 -11.11 2.49 13.95
N ALA A 93 -12.07 1.81 13.31
CA ALA A 93 -11.86 0.47 12.78
C ALA A 93 -10.80 0.44 11.67
N VAL A 94 -10.88 1.37 10.71
CA VAL A 94 -9.88 1.51 9.63
C VAL A 94 -8.48 1.79 10.18
N GLN A 95 -8.37 2.74 11.11
CA GLN A 95 -7.09 3.07 11.72
C GLN A 95 -6.52 1.91 12.54
N GLY A 96 -7.37 1.24 13.33
CA GLY A 96 -6.99 0.04 14.08
C GLY A 96 -6.45 -1.06 13.18
N HIS A 97 -7.18 -1.37 12.11
CA HIS A 97 -6.79 -2.40 11.13
C HIS A 97 -5.47 -2.08 10.44
N LEU A 98 -5.24 -0.83 10.02
CA LEU A 98 -3.96 -0.41 9.45
C LEU A 98 -2.81 -0.63 10.43
N MET A 99 -2.99 -0.24 11.68
CA MET A 99 -1.96 -0.36 12.70
C MET A 99 -1.67 -1.83 13.03
N GLU A 100 -2.70 -2.64 13.24
CA GLU A 100 -2.59 -4.08 13.48
C GLU A 100 -1.87 -4.77 12.32
N ARG A 101 -2.25 -4.46 11.08
CA ARG A 101 -1.60 -5.05 9.90
C ARG A 101 -0.14 -4.64 9.79
N ALA A 102 0.20 -3.40 10.10
CA ALA A 102 1.57 -2.92 10.05
C ALA A 102 2.43 -3.53 11.17
N GLU A 103 1.90 -3.66 12.38
CA GLU A 103 2.56 -4.32 13.49
C GLU A 103 2.83 -5.78 13.17
N ALA A 104 1.83 -6.53 12.67
CA ALA A 104 1.99 -7.91 12.25
C ALA A 104 3.10 -8.07 11.20
N ILE A 105 3.07 -7.26 10.13
CA ILE A 105 4.12 -7.30 9.09
C ILE A 105 5.49 -7.00 9.68
N PHE A 106 5.61 -6.01 10.56
CA PHE A 106 6.90 -5.69 11.17
C PHE A 106 7.37 -6.80 12.11
N ASP A 107 6.49 -7.44 12.86
CA ASP A 107 6.86 -8.50 13.80
C ASP A 107 7.25 -9.80 13.07
N GLU A 108 6.60 -10.10 11.94
CA GLU A 108 6.90 -11.25 11.07
C GLU A 108 8.20 -11.04 10.28
N GLU A 109 8.40 -9.86 9.69
CA GLU A 109 9.44 -9.66 8.67
C GLU A 109 10.72 -9.00 9.20
N ILE A 110 10.62 -8.29 10.32
CA ILE A 110 11.77 -7.61 10.92
C ILE A 110 12.22 -8.44 12.12
N PRO A 111 13.44 -9.02 12.10
CA PRO A 111 13.89 -9.90 13.16
C PRO A 111 13.79 -9.26 14.55
N SER A 112 13.03 -9.90 15.42
CA SER A 112 12.99 -9.57 16.84
C SER A 112 14.35 -9.87 17.49
N ARG A 113 15.01 -8.84 18.00
CA ARG A 113 16.19 -8.93 18.85
C ARG A 113 15.89 -8.27 20.19
N ALA A 114 16.62 -8.63 21.24
CA ALA A 114 16.47 -8.00 22.57
C ALA A 114 16.56 -6.46 22.53
N GLU A 115 17.28 -5.90 21.55
CA GLU A 115 17.45 -4.46 21.31
C GLU A 115 16.79 -3.99 19.99
N GLY A 116 16.06 -4.86 19.28
CA GLY A 116 15.61 -4.63 17.90
C GLY A 116 16.73 -4.69 16.86
N PRO A 117 16.41 -4.60 15.55
CA PRO A 117 17.43 -4.46 14.53
C PRO A 117 18.12 -3.11 14.68
N ARG A 118 19.46 -3.13 14.64
CA ARG A 118 20.29 -1.94 14.84
C ARG A 118 19.88 -0.82 13.89
N GLY A 119 19.58 0.36 14.46
CA GLY A 119 19.26 1.56 13.71
C GLY A 119 17.83 1.64 13.17
N PHE A 120 16.95 0.66 13.44
CA PHE A 120 15.53 0.74 13.09
C PHE A 120 14.71 1.39 14.20
N ASP A 121 14.02 2.47 13.86
CA ASP A 121 13.08 3.16 14.74
C ASP A 121 11.64 2.70 14.45
N ARG A 122 11.19 1.67 15.18
CA ARG A 122 9.84 1.11 15.04
C ARG A 122 8.76 2.11 15.45
N GLU A 123 9.01 2.92 16.47
CA GLU A 123 8.05 3.92 16.94
C GLU A 123 7.83 4.99 15.88
N ALA A 124 8.91 5.52 15.30
CA ALA A 124 8.84 6.43 14.17
C ALA A 124 8.12 5.77 12.98
N ALA A 125 8.44 4.52 12.65
CA ALA A 125 7.77 3.80 11.57
C ALA A 125 6.25 3.70 11.74
N LEU A 126 5.79 3.33 12.93
CA LEU A 126 4.36 3.27 13.25
C LEU A 126 3.72 4.66 13.30
N SER A 127 4.43 5.68 13.82
CA SER A 127 3.93 7.05 13.85
C SER A 127 3.64 7.59 12.44
N HIS A 128 4.48 7.26 11.45
CA HIS A 128 4.28 7.67 10.06
C HIS A 128 2.99 7.13 9.44
N LEU A 129 2.47 6.01 9.98
CA LEU A 129 1.25 5.35 9.51
C LEU A 129 -0.02 5.95 10.13
N LYS A 130 0.07 6.58 11.30
CA LYS A 130 -1.08 7.18 11.99
C LYS A 130 -1.75 8.26 11.13
N ASP A 131 -0.94 9.02 10.39
CA ASP A 131 -1.38 10.10 9.51
C ASP A 131 -1.45 9.67 8.03
N LEU A 132 -1.45 8.37 7.76
CA LEU A 132 -1.42 7.86 6.39
C LEU A 132 -2.76 8.03 5.68
N ILE A 133 -3.85 7.75 6.38
CA ILE A 133 -5.20 7.71 5.81
C ILE A 133 -5.99 8.94 6.27
N GLU A 134 -6.23 9.84 5.33
CA GLU A 134 -7.24 10.88 5.44
C GLU A 134 -8.64 10.22 5.38
N PHE A 135 -9.43 10.43 6.43
CA PHE A 135 -10.79 9.92 6.54
C PHE A 135 -11.78 11.08 6.56
N PHE A 136 -12.57 11.22 5.50
CA PHE A 136 -13.59 12.26 5.38
C PHE A 136 -14.97 11.65 5.34
N TRP A 137 -15.94 12.32 5.98
CA TRP A 137 -17.32 11.88 5.93
C TRP A 137 -18.29 13.05 6.01
N VAL A 138 -19.51 12.82 5.52
CA VAL A 138 -20.67 13.70 5.70
C VAL A 138 -21.93 12.86 5.88
N ALA A 139 -22.89 13.36 6.66
CA ALA A 139 -24.22 12.79 6.79
C ALA A 139 -25.25 13.85 6.39
N VAL A 140 -26.20 13.48 5.52
CA VAL A 140 -27.25 14.39 5.03
C VAL A 140 -28.61 13.69 5.10
N PRO A 141 -29.63 14.27 5.77
CA PRO A 141 -30.97 13.70 5.78
C PRO A 141 -31.49 13.43 4.36
N GLU A 142 -32.00 12.23 4.09
CA GLU A 142 -32.48 11.87 2.75
C GLU A 142 -33.75 12.67 2.37
N GLY A 143 -34.53 13.06 3.39
CA GLY A 143 -35.71 13.90 3.20
C GLY A 143 -36.74 13.22 2.30
N GLY A 144 -37.19 13.92 1.25
CA GLY A 144 -38.17 13.39 0.27
C GLY A 144 -37.60 13.08 -1.12
N SER A 145 -36.33 13.39 -1.39
CA SER A 145 -35.72 13.21 -2.72
C SER A 145 -34.26 12.76 -2.62
N TYR A 146 -34.04 11.46 -2.88
CA TYR A 146 -32.71 10.85 -2.88
C TYR A 146 -31.70 11.57 -3.78
N PRO A 147 -32.01 11.93 -5.05
CA PRO A 147 -31.06 12.64 -5.91
C PRO A 147 -30.59 13.97 -5.32
N THR A 148 -31.48 14.72 -4.69
CA THR A 148 -31.16 16.00 -4.05
C THR A 148 -30.23 15.79 -2.85
N ALA A 149 -30.57 14.85 -1.96
CA ALA A 149 -29.74 14.52 -0.80
C ALA A 149 -28.35 14.00 -1.23
N ARG A 150 -28.29 13.19 -2.30
CA ARG A 150 -27.05 12.68 -2.87
C ARG A 150 -26.17 13.80 -3.40
N ALA A 151 -26.72 14.71 -4.21
CA ALA A 151 -25.97 15.85 -4.74
C ALA A 151 -25.45 16.76 -3.62
N GLN A 152 -26.25 16.98 -2.57
CA GLN A 152 -25.85 17.74 -1.39
C GLN A 152 -24.70 17.06 -0.63
N ALA A 153 -24.80 15.76 -0.37
CA ALA A 153 -23.74 14.99 0.30
C ALA A 153 -22.42 15.05 -0.49
N GLU A 154 -22.48 14.91 -1.81
CA GLU A 154 -21.30 15.06 -2.67
C GLU A 154 -20.66 16.43 -2.58
N GLY A 155 -21.47 17.50 -2.66
CA GLY A 155 -20.98 18.88 -2.56
C GLY A 155 -20.35 19.18 -1.19
N LEU A 156 -20.95 18.68 -0.11
CA LEU A 156 -20.40 18.84 1.25
C LEU A 156 -19.10 18.05 1.43
N LEU A 157 -19.03 16.81 0.93
CA LEU A 157 -17.80 16.02 1.02
C LEU A 157 -16.66 16.67 0.24
N ALA A 158 -16.94 17.20 -0.96
CA ALA A 158 -15.94 17.93 -1.75
C ALA A 158 -15.40 19.16 -0.97
N ARG A 159 -16.28 19.92 -0.32
CA ARG A 159 -15.88 21.04 0.55
C ARG A 159 -15.06 20.58 1.75
N ARG A 160 -15.46 19.47 2.41
CA ARG A 160 -14.73 18.91 3.55
C ARG A 160 -13.30 18.49 3.19
N LYS A 161 -13.09 17.96 1.98
CA LYS A 161 -11.77 17.63 1.42
C LYS A 161 -10.91 18.87 1.15
N LEU A 162 -11.54 19.98 0.74
CA LEU A 162 -10.85 21.26 0.55
C LEU A 162 -10.48 21.94 1.86
N SER A 163 -11.31 21.76 2.90
CA SER A 163 -11.07 22.28 4.24
C SER A 163 -10.34 21.26 5.13
N ARG A 164 -9.39 20.51 4.57
CA ARG A 164 -8.63 19.49 5.32
C ARG A 164 -7.90 20.14 6.49
N ASP A 165 -7.72 19.35 7.54
CA ASP A 165 -6.90 19.75 8.67
C ASP A 165 -5.43 19.67 8.25
N TRP A 166 -4.65 20.69 8.61
CA TRP A 166 -3.20 20.75 8.34
C TRP A 166 -2.44 20.61 9.65
N PRO A 167 -2.47 19.42 10.29
CA PRO A 167 -1.74 19.22 11.53
C PRO A 167 -0.23 19.37 11.26
N GLN A 168 0.47 19.93 12.24
CA GLN A 168 1.93 19.87 12.25
C GLN A 168 2.34 18.39 12.33
N ALA A 169 3.32 17.99 11.53
CA ALA A 169 3.87 16.64 11.59
C ALA A 169 4.33 16.32 13.02
N ALA A 170 3.94 15.16 13.54
CA ALA A 170 4.23 14.75 14.91
C ALA A 170 5.72 14.41 15.17
N PHE A 171 6.56 14.41 14.13
CA PHE A 171 7.96 14.01 14.20
C PHE A 171 8.91 15.21 13.99
N ASN A 172 9.96 15.30 14.82
CA ASN A 172 11.09 16.18 14.57
C ASN A 172 12.10 15.44 13.69
N ASP A 173 12.26 15.90 12.45
CA ASP A 173 13.11 15.28 11.44
C ASP A 173 14.47 15.98 11.28
N THR A 174 14.83 16.89 12.20
CA THR A 174 16.10 17.61 12.12
C THR A 174 17.27 16.62 12.15
N GLY A 175 18.09 16.65 11.09
CA GLY A 175 19.23 15.73 10.94
C GLY A 175 18.90 14.37 10.32
N TRP A 176 17.62 14.06 10.09
CA TRP A 176 17.20 12.81 9.44
C TRP A 176 17.14 12.95 7.92
N VAL A 177 17.69 11.96 7.22
CA VAL A 177 17.56 11.86 5.76
C VAL A 177 16.13 11.46 5.39
N LYS A 178 15.58 12.10 4.36
CA LYS A 178 14.23 11.81 3.86
C LYS A 178 14.15 10.50 3.11
N SER A 179 12.96 9.91 3.08
CA SER A 179 12.73 8.72 2.29
C SER A 179 12.99 8.99 0.80
N SER A 180 13.73 8.08 0.18
CA SER A 180 13.97 8.07 -1.27
C SER A 180 12.73 7.78 -2.13
N LEU A 181 11.63 7.32 -1.50
CA LEU A 181 10.37 6.99 -2.18
C LEU A 181 9.44 8.20 -2.22
N ASP A 182 9.07 8.74 -1.05
CA ASP A 182 8.10 9.85 -0.95
C ASP A 182 8.74 11.24 -0.83
N GLY A 183 10.02 11.34 -0.46
CA GLY A 183 10.71 12.61 -0.23
C GLY A 183 10.15 13.47 0.91
N ALA A 184 9.13 13.00 1.61
CA ALA A 184 8.36 13.79 2.58
C ALA A 184 8.70 13.39 4.02
N ARG A 185 8.64 12.09 4.32
CA ARG A 185 8.84 11.57 5.69
C ARG A 185 10.32 11.20 5.90
N PRO A 186 10.85 11.35 7.13
CA PRO A 186 12.21 10.90 7.44
C PRO A 186 12.34 9.38 7.27
N SER A 187 13.56 8.92 7.01
CA SER A 187 13.93 7.51 7.07
C SER A 187 13.67 6.99 8.48
N VAL A 188 13.21 5.75 8.60
CA VAL A 188 13.08 5.05 9.90
C VAL A 188 14.26 4.14 10.19
N ILE A 189 15.26 4.16 9.30
CA ILE A 189 16.55 3.51 9.49
C ILE A 189 17.58 4.63 9.56
N HIS A 190 18.27 4.72 10.69
CA HIS A 190 19.26 5.77 10.99
C HIS A 190 20.45 5.71 10.02
N GLU A 191 21.07 6.86 9.71
CA GLU A 191 22.18 6.92 8.74
C GLU A 191 23.42 6.12 9.19
N ASP A 192 23.58 5.90 10.49
CA ASP A 192 24.62 5.02 11.05
C ASP A 192 24.54 3.58 10.49
N ALA A 193 23.35 3.11 10.10
CA ALA A 193 23.19 1.81 9.45
C ALA A 193 23.82 1.77 8.05
N TYR A 194 24.14 2.93 7.46
CA TYR A 194 24.68 3.11 6.12
C TYR A 194 26.13 3.62 6.10
N ASP A 195 26.64 4.21 7.19
CA ASP A 195 28.00 4.73 7.27
C ASP A 195 29.02 3.62 7.55
N ASP A 196 29.97 3.43 6.62
CA ASP A 196 31.03 2.43 6.71
C ASP A 196 31.96 2.64 7.93
N LYS A 197 31.92 3.82 8.57
CA LYS A 197 32.69 4.10 9.80
C LYS A 197 31.91 3.84 11.09
N SER A 198 30.61 3.60 11.00
CA SER A 198 29.76 3.43 12.17
C SER A 198 29.83 2.01 12.73
N PRO A 199 29.90 1.83 14.06
CA PRO A 199 29.76 0.50 14.68
C PRO A 199 28.37 -0.12 14.45
N ASN A 200 27.37 0.69 14.06
CA ASN A 200 26.01 0.25 13.78
C ASN A 200 25.77 -0.07 12.30
N ARG A 201 26.82 -0.08 11.46
CA ARG A 201 26.73 -0.37 10.04
C ARG A 201 26.08 -1.74 9.80
N LEU A 202 25.08 -1.75 8.91
CA LEU A 202 24.48 -2.96 8.39
C LEU A 202 25.14 -3.37 7.09
N THR A 203 25.36 -4.66 6.88
CA THR A 203 25.82 -5.17 5.58
C THR A 203 24.72 -5.02 4.52
N PRO A 204 25.05 -5.05 3.22
CA PRO A 204 24.04 -5.10 2.16
C PRO A 204 23.06 -6.27 2.32
N ASP A 205 23.53 -7.40 2.84
CA ASP A 205 22.70 -8.58 3.06
C ASP A 205 21.78 -8.38 4.26
N GLU A 206 22.25 -7.82 5.38
CA GLU A 206 21.39 -7.47 6.53
C GLU A 206 20.30 -6.45 6.13
N LEU A 207 20.65 -5.42 5.36
CA LEU A 207 19.69 -4.43 4.84
C LEU A 207 18.63 -5.08 3.95
N TYR A 208 19.04 -6.05 3.13
CA TYR A 208 18.12 -6.77 2.26
C TYR A 208 17.26 -7.76 3.05
N GLU A 209 17.84 -8.57 3.92
CA GLU A 209 17.12 -9.57 4.70
C GLU A 209 16.06 -8.91 5.58
N TRP A 210 16.42 -7.87 6.34
CA TRP A 210 15.55 -7.28 7.35
C TRP A 210 14.58 -6.23 6.80
N PHE A 211 14.95 -5.51 5.73
CA PHE A 211 14.17 -4.38 5.23
C PHE A 211 13.86 -4.46 3.72
N LYS A 212 14.36 -5.48 3.01
CA LYS A 212 14.32 -5.63 1.55
C LYS A 212 14.82 -4.38 0.80
N ILE A 213 15.75 -3.67 1.43
CA ILE A 213 16.43 -2.48 0.90
C ILE A 213 17.58 -2.92 -0.01
N LYS A 214 17.72 -2.25 -1.15
CA LYS A 214 18.87 -2.47 -2.05
C LYS A 214 19.62 -1.18 -2.27
N GLY A 215 20.95 -1.24 -2.19
CA GLY A 215 21.82 -0.11 -2.48
C GLY A 215 21.71 1.00 -1.45
N LYS A 216 21.22 2.18 -1.88
CA LYS A 216 21.21 3.43 -1.12
C LYS A 216 19.79 3.95 -0.84
N GLU A 217 18.78 3.09 -0.90
CA GLU A 217 17.40 3.48 -0.57
C GLU A 217 17.29 3.86 0.91
N ARG A 218 16.53 4.93 1.21
CA ARG A 218 16.08 5.29 2.56
C ARG A 218 14.57 5.18 2.59
N LEU A 219 14.01 4.48 3.57
CA LEU A 219 12.58 4.20 3.64
C LEU A 219 11.99 4.86 4.89
N CYS A 220 10.89 5.59 4.73
CA CYS A 220 10.02 5.96 5.85
C CYS A 220 9.14 4.75 6.23
N GLY A 221 8.51 4.78 7.41
CA GLY A 221 7.55 3.73 7.83
C GLY A 221 6.51 3.33 6.78
N VAL A 222 5.94 4.29 6.04
CA VAL A 222 4.97 4.01 4.96
C VAL A 222 5.62 3.22 3.82
N ALA A 223 6.81 3.64 3.39
CA ALA A 223 7.55 3.00 2.31
C ALA A 223 8.06 1.61 2.74
N LEU A 224 8.47 1.47 4.00
CA LEU A 224 8.89 0.21 4.59
C LEU A 224 7.73 -0.78 4.68
N LEU A 225 6.55 -0.33 5.15
CA LEU A 225 5.33 -1.15 5.16
C LEU A 225 5.01 -1.71 3.77
N LYS A 226 5.04 -0.86 2.74
CA LYS A 226 4.82 -1.31 1.35
C LYS A 226 5.85 -2.32 0.85
N ARG A 227 7.09 -2.15 1.28
CA ARG A 227 8.22 -2.97 0.86
C ARG A 227 8.19 -4.35 1.50
N LEU A 228 7.77 -4.41 2.76
CA LEU A 228 7.68 -5.64 3.53
C LEU A 228 6.36 -6.37 3.30
N GLY A 229 5.28 -5.65 3.02
CA GLY A 229 3.95 -6.20 2.86
C GLY A 229 3.79 -7.15 1.66
N PHE A 230 3.08 -8.24 1.92
CA PHE A 230 2.55 -9.17 0.93
C PHE A 230 1.26 -9.84 1.46
N LEU A 231 0.57 -10.57 0.60
CA LEU A 231 -0.57 -11.40 0.97
C LEU A 231 -0.11 -12.86 0.87
N GLU A 232 -0.23 -13.61 1.96
CA GLU A 232 0.15 -15.03 2.00
C GLU A 232 -0.64 -15.85 0.97
N GLU A 233 -1.91 -15.48 0.73
CA GLU A 233 -2.79 -16.14 -0.25
C GLU A 233 -2.28 -16.00 -1.71
N GLU A 234 -1.46 -14.99 -2.01
CA GLU A 234 -0.82 -14.84 -3.33
C GLU A 234 0.60 -15.45 -3.37
N GLY A 235 1.07 -15.95 -2.23
CA GLY A 235 2.35 -16.63 -2.06
C GLY A 235 2.29 -18.11 -2.41
N GLY A 236 3.47 -18.72 -2.53
CA GLY A 236 3.62 -20.17 -2.56
C GLY A 236 3.68 -20.75 -1.14
N GLN A 237 3.87 -22.05 -1.04
CA GLN A 237 4.44 -22.68 0.16
C GLN A 237 5.80 -23.23 -0.22
N ASP A 238 6.80 -22.98 0.62
CA ASP A 238 8.11 -23.60 0.42
C ASP A 238 8.08 -25.09 0.80
N GLN A 239 9.24 -25.75 0.72
CA GLN A 239 9.36 -27.19 0.98
C GLN A 239 9.04 -27.57 2.43
N ASP A 240 9.08 -26.60 3.35
CA ASP A 240 8.82 -26.78 4.78
C ASP A 240 7.37 -26.38 5.15
N GLY A 241 6.57 -25.92 4.17
CA GLY A 241 5.18 -25.51 4.34
C GLY A 241 5.02 -24.06 4.82
N GLU A 242 6.11 -23.30 4.86
CA GLU A 242 6.10 -21.88 5.23
C GLU A 242 5.63 -21.03 4.04
N ALA A 243 4.95 -19.91 4.34
CA ALA A 243 4.43 -19.03 3.31
C ALA A 243 5.58 -18.38 2.52
N GLU A 244 5.64 -18.66 1.22
CA GLU A 244 6.64 -18.08 0.32
C GLU A 244 6.10 -16.77 -0.27
N ARG A 245 6.89 -15.70 -0.18
CA ARG A 245 6.52 -14.39 -0.74
C ARG A 245 6.25 -14.48 -2.25
N PRO A 246 5.19 -13.82 -2.77
CA PRO A 246 4.91 -13.79 -4.20
C PRO A 246 6.09 -13.25 -5.01
N VAL A 247 6.36 -13.86 -6.17
CA VAL A 247 7.42 -13.38 -7.07
C VAL A 247 6.93 -12.15 -7.84
N PHE A 248 7.40 -10.97 -7.43
CA PHE A 248 7.09 -9.73 -8.14
C PHE A 248 8.06 -9.47 -9.28
N HIS A 249 7.55 -9.54 -10.50
CA HIS A 249 8.29 -9.14 -11.69
C HIS A 249 8.48 -7.62 -11.75
N SER A 250 9.71 -7.18 -12.06
CA SER A 250 9.99 -5.76 -12.32
C SER A 250 9.32 -5.27 -13.62
N THR A 251 9.19 -3.96 -13.79
CA THR A 251 8.69 -3.37 -15.04
C THR A 251 9.49 -3.81 -16.26
N SER A 252 10.82 -3.91 -16.12
CA SER A 252 11.69 -4.44 -17.18
C SER A 252 11.40 -5.90 -17.52
N HIS A 253 11.04 -6.71 -16.51
CA HIS A 253 10.69 -8.11 -16.71
C HIS A 253 9.34 -8.24 -17.43
N VAL A 254 8.32 -7.48 -17.01
CA VAL A 254 7.02 -7.42 -17.69
C VAL A 254 7.16 -6.92 -19.13
N ALA A 255 7.98 -5.89 -19.36
CA ALA A 255 8.26 -5.38 -20.70
C ALA A 255 8.99 -6.40 -21.60
N ALA A 256 9.84 -7.23 -21.01
CA ALA A 256 10.55 -8.29 -21.73
C ALA A 256 9.70 -9.55 -21.97
N LEU A 257 8.55 -9.69 -21.28
CA LEU A 257 7.74 -10.91 -21.29
C LEU A 257 7.40 -11.40 -22.71
N PRO A 258 6.94 -10.56 -23.67
CA PRO A 258 6.66 -11.03 -25.02
C PRO A 258 7.88 -11.60 -25.77
N VAL A 259 9.09 -11.14 -25.43
CA VAL A 259 10.34 -11.67 -26.00
C VAL A 259 10.70 -12.96 -25.29
N LEU A 260 10.67 -12.98 -23.95
CA LEU A 260 10.98 -14.16 -23.14
C LEU A 260 10.06 -15.34 -23.50
N THR A 261 8.75 -15.12 -23.61
CA THR A 261 7.79 -16.16 -24.00
C THR A 261 8.09 -16.72 -25.38
N ARG A 262 8.43 -15.87 -26.37
CA ARG A 262 8.79 -16.31 -27.72
C ARG A 262 10.11 -17.06 -27.78
N LEU A 263 11.08 -16.69 -26.95
CA LEU A 263 12.35 -17.42 -26.86
C LEU A 263 12.15 -18.80 -26.23
N ALA A 264 11.31 -18.91 -25.20
CA ALA A 264 11.02 -20.18 -24.53
C ALA A 264 10.23 -21.16 -25.40
N SER A 265 9.35 -20.65 -26.28
CA SER A 265 8.53 -21.45 -27.19
C SER A 265 9.10 -21.57 -28.62
N GLY A 266 10.21 -20.89 -28.91
CA GLY A 266 10.84 -20.85 -30.22
C GLY A 266 11.91 -21.93 -30.42
N PRO A 267 12.43 -22.07 -31.66
CA PRO A 267 13.56 -22.95 -31.96
C PRO A 267 14.79 -22.60 -31.11
N GLN A 268 15.48 -23.62 -30.60
CA GLN A 268 16.79 -23.43 -29.95
C GLN A 268 17.75 -22.73 -30.92
N GLY A 269 18.46 -21.69 -30.44
CA GLY A 269 19.43 -20.92 -31.23
C GLY A 269 18.96 -19.52 -31.65
N VAL A 270 17.66 -19.23 -31.67
CA VAL A 270 17.12 -17.91 -32.09
C VAL A 270 17.63 -16.76 -31.21
N LEU A 271 17.83 -16.99 -29.92
CA LEU A 271 18.46 -16.00 -29.03
C LEU A 271 19.90 -15.70 -29.43
N GLY A 272 20.65 -16.73 -29.82
CA GLY A 272 22.03 -16.60 -30.30
C GLY A 272 22.08 -15.76 -31.58
N ASP A 273 21.21 -16.07 -32.54
CA ASP A 273 21.09 -15.33 -33.80
C ASP A 273 20.70 -13.87 -33.57
N TYR A 274 19.76 -13.62 -32.65
CA TYR A 274 19.36 -12.26 -32.26
C TYR A 274 20.52 -11.47 -31.63
N ILE A 275 21.25 -12.07 -30.69
CA ILE A 275 22.43 -11.45 -30.08
C ILE A 275 23.51 -11.16 -31.13
N GLN A 276 23.71 -12.07 -32.08
CA GLN A 276 24.66 -11.89 -33.17
C GLN A 276 24.24 -10.77 -34.13
N ALA A 277 22.95 -10.67 -34.46
CA ALA A 277 22.40 -9.57 -35.26
C ALA A 277 22.58 -8.21 -34.57
N LEU A 278 22.39 -8.13 -33.25
CA LEU A 278 22.65 -6.89 -32.48
C LEU A 278 24.13 -6.49 -32.50
N ARG A 279 25.03 -7.47 -32.38
CA ARG A 279 26.49 -7.25 -32.45
C ARG A 279 26.93 -6.76 -33.82
N GLN A 280 26.43 -7.39 -34.88
CA GLN A 280 26.90 -7.16 -36.26
C GLN A 280 26.18 -6.03 -36.97
N GLY A 281 24.86 -5.89 -36.78
CA GLY A 281 24.03 -4.92 -37.52
C GLY A 281 23.80 -3.59 -36.80
N ALA A 282 23.74 -3.58 -35.46
CA ALA A 282 23.48 -2.37 -34.68
C ALA A 282 24.73 -1.83 -33.94
N HIS A 283 25.88 -2.51 -34.06
CA HIS A 283 27.12 -2.21 -33.34
C HIS A 283 26.95 -2.06 -31.82
N ILE A 284 25.96 -2.73 -31.25
CA ILE A 284 25.71 -2.68 -29.81
C ILE A 284 26.75 -3.57 -29.13
N ASN A 285 27.54 -2.99 -28.23
CA ASN A 285 28.47 -3.74 -27.40
C ASN A 285 27.73 -4.48 -26.29
N VAL A 286 27.23 -5.67 -26.63
CA VAL A 286 26.50 -6.53 -25.69
C VAL A 286 27.35 -7.02 -24.51
N ASN A 287 28.68 -6.91 -24.56
CA ASN A 287 29.53 -7.26 -23.40
C ASN A 287 29.40 -6.24 -22.26
N ARG A 288 28.77 -5.08 -22.50
CA ARG A 288 28.36 -4.14 -21.44
C ARG A 288 27.04 -4.53 -20.77
N LEU A 289 26.26 -5.44 -21.35
CA LEU A 289 25.05 -5.95 -20.75
C LEU A 289 25.45 -7.03 -19.75
N ARG A 290 25.41 -6.71 -18.45
CA ARG A 290 25.55 -7.71 -17.39
C ARG A 290 24.29 -8.56 -17.36
N ILE A 291 24.36 -9.75 -17.95
CA ILE A 291 23.36 -10.80 -17.72
C ILE A 291 23.62 -11.28 -16.29
N ARG A 292 22.73 -10.94 -15.36
CA ARG A 292 22.69 -11.65 -14.07
C ARG A 292 22.25 -13.07 -14.39
N ASP A 293 22.92 -14.08 -13.83
CA ASP A 293 22.40 -15.45 -13.87
C ASP A 293 21.01 -15.43 -13.23
N VAL A 294 20.00 -15.42 -14.09
CA VAL A 294 18.62 -15.60 -13.68
C VAL A 294 18.50 -17.10 -13.60
N GLY A 295 18.60 -17.65 -12.40
CA GLY A 295 18.32 -19.07 -12.13
C GLY A 295 16.89 -19.35 -12.56
N LEU A 296 16.73 -19.73 -13.82
CA LEU A 296 15.51 -20.33 -14.36
C LEU A 296 15.61 -21.80 -13.97
N ALA A 297 15.03 -22.13 -12.82
CA ALA A 297 14.50 -23.46 -12.53
C ALA A 297 12.98 -23.39 -12.74
#